data_AF-Q1ZMS8-F1
#
_entry.id   AF-Q1ZMS8-F1
#
_cell.length_a   1.000
_cell.length_b   1.000
_cell.length_c   1.000
_cell.angle_alpha   90.00
_cell.angle_beta   90.00
_cell.angle_gamma   90.00
#
_symmetry.space_group_name_H-M   'P 1'
#
loop_
_entity.id
_entity.type
_entity.pdbx_description
1 polymer ?
#
loop_
_entity_poly.entity_id
_entity_poly.type
_entity_poly.pdbx_seq_one_letter_code
_entity_poly.pdbx_strand_id
1 'polypeptide(L)' 'MFNLWKKKKVDKPVGTASLAKQRLLGELRTNRIPYNIQMMKDELAKLLSQWSYIKENKIEIIKTSESTSLLKIKCRCS' A
#
# COMPACT_ATOMS: atom_id res chain seq x y z
N MET A 1 -31.18 -7.79 44.83
CA MET A 1 -30.80 -6.40 44.49
C MET A 1 -29.35 -6.43 44.00
N PHE A 2 -29.11 -6.32 42.68
CA PHE A 2 -27.76 -6.48 42.10
C PHE A 2 -27.21 -5.14 41.63
N ASN A 3 -26.28 -4.56 42.39
CA ASN A 3 -25.51 -3.39 41.99
C ASN A 3 -24.29 -3.83 41.18
N LEU A 4 -24.46 -4.06 39.87
CA LEU A 4 -23.42 -4.62 38.99
C LEU A 4 -22.92 -3.63 37.93
N TRP A 5 -22.93 -2.32 38.21
CA TRP A 5 -22.39 -1.33 37.27
C TRP A 5 -21.70 -0.17 37.99
N LYS A 6 -20.63 -0.45 38.75
CA LYS A 6 -19.60 0.58 38.97
C LYS A 6 -18.88 0.77 37.63
N LYS A 7 -19.29 1.78 36.85
CA LYS A 7 -18.52 2.26 35.70
C LYS A 7 -17.12 2.60 36.19
N LYS A 8 -16.14 1.74 35.87
CA LYS A 8 -14.72 2.04 36.03
C LYS A 8 -14.48 3.29 35.19
N LYS A 9 -14.28 4.45 35.82
CA LYS A 9 -13.74 5.64 35.16
C LYS A 9 -12.32 5.27 34.74
N VAL A 10 -12.19 4.70 33.56
CA VAL A 10 -10.91 4.58 32.91
C VAL A 10 -10.72 5.93 32.24
N ASP A 11 -9.81 6.74 32.79
CA ASP A 11 -9.16 7.84 32.08
C ASP A 11 -8.45 7.25 30.85
N LYS A 12 -9.22 6.90 29.82
CA LYS A 12 -8.67 6.55 28.53
C LYS A 12 -8.20 7.87 27.93
N PRO A 13 -6.95 7.97 27.44
CA PRO A 13 -6.47 9.20 26.81
C PRO A 13 -7.34 9.45 25.57
N VAL A 14 -8.31 10.35 25.72
CA VAL A 14 -9.27 10.80 24.72
C VAL A 14 -8.45 11.49 23.64
N GLY A 15 -8.00 10.73 22.65
CA GLY A 15 -7.18 11.26 21.55
C GLY A 15 -6.22 10.27 20.92
N THR A 16 -5.75 9.24 21.65
CA THR A 16 -4.72 8.32 21.11
C THR A 16 -5.24 7.45 19.96
N ALA A 17 -6.44 6.89 20.08
CA ALA A 17 -7.05 6.09 19.01
C ALA A 17 -7.42 6.92 17.78
N SER A 18 -7.91 8.15 17.98
CA SER A 18 -8.23 9.07 16.89
C SER A 18 -6.96 9.55 16.16
N LEU A 19 -5.91 9.85 16.92
CA LEU A 19 -4.60 10.23 16.39
C LEU A 19 -3.95 9.07 15.63
N ALA A 20 -4.00 7.84 16.17
CA ALA A 20 -3.52 6.65 15.49
C ALA A 20 -4.28 6.41 14.17
N LYS A 21 -5.62 6.58 14.18
CA LYS A 21 -6.44 6.50 12.97
C LYS A 21 -6.05 7.55 11.94
N GLN A 22 -5.83 8.80 12.35
CA GLN A 22 -5.39 9.87 11.44
C GLN A 22 -4.02 9.60 10.84
N ARG A 23 -3.07 9.08 11.62
CA ARG A 23 -1.74 8.69 11.13
C ARG A 23 -1.82 7.55 10.12
N LEU A 24 -2.57 6.50 10.42
CA LEU A 24 -2.83 5.38 9.50
C LEU A 24 -3.49 5.86 8.20
N LEU A 25 -4.49 6.74 8.28
CA LEU A 25 -5.13 7.30 7.10
C LEU A 25 -4.18 8.19 6.30
N GLY A 26 -3.30 8.94 6.97
CA GLY A 26 -2.24 9.71 6.34
C GLY A 26 -1.28 8.82 5.55
N GLU A 27 -0.75 7.77 6.19
CA GLU A 27 0.13 6.79 5.55
C GLU A 27 -0.56 6.02 4.42
N LEU A 28 -1.83 5.64 4.59
CA LEU A 28 -2.60 4.96 3.54
C LEU A 28 -2.82 5.87 2.32
N ARG A 29 -3.03 7.18 2.54
CA ARG A 29 -3.22 8.14 1.44
C ARG A 29 -1.92 8.44 0.70
N THR A 30 -0.80 8.57 1.40
CA THR A 30 0.51 8.82 0.79
C THR A 30 1.10 7.56 0.15
N ASN A 31 0.84 6.38 0.72
CA ASN A 31 1.39 5.11 0.23
C ASN A 31 0.54 4.39 -0.81
N ARG A 32 -0.72 4.79 -1.05
CA ARG A 32 -1.55 4.16 -2.08
C ARG A 32 -0.94 4.34 -3.47
N ILE A 33 -0.52 3.21 -4.02
CA ILE A 33 -0.30 3.06 -5.45
C ILE A 33 -1.69 3.03 -6.09
N PRO A 34 -1.97 3.88 -7.09
CA PRO A 34 -3.25 3.84 -7.78
C PRO A 34 -3.52 2.45 -8.36
N TYR A 35 -4.75 1.95 -8.23
CA TYR A 35 -5.14 0.59 -8.65
C TYR A 35 -4.81 0.32 -10.13
N ASN A 36 -5.04 1.31 -10.99
CA ASN A 36 -4.66 1.28 -12.40
C ASN A 36 -3.16 1.05 -12.61
N ILE A 37 -2.28 1.66 -11.82
CA ILE A 37 -0.82 1.46 -11.94
C ILE A 37 -0.43 0.04 -11.49
N GLN A 38 -1.09 -0.47 -10.45
CA GLN A 38 -0.89 -1.85 -10.01
C GLN A 38 -1.36 -2.85 -11.07
N MET A 39 -2.54 -2.64 -11.66
CA MET A 39 -3.06 -3.46 -12.76
C MET A 39 -2.12 -3.43 -13.97
N MET A 40 -1.63 -2.26 -14.37
CA MET A 40 -0.66 -2.13 -15.47
C MET A 40 0.62 -2.92 -15.19
N LYS A 41 1.14 -2.88 -13.96
CA LYS A 41 2.29 -3.70 -13.57
C LYS A 41 2.01 -5.19 -13.76
N ASP A 42 0.86 -5.65 -13.30
CA ASP A 42 0.53 -7.08 -13.30
C ASP A 42 0.29 -7.60 -14.73
N GLU A 43 -0.41 -6.85 -15.57
CA GLU A 43 -0.62 -7.19 -16.98
C GLU A 43 0.69 -7.15 -17.79
N LEU A 44 1.57 -6.15 -17.56
CA LEU A 44 2.88 -6.10 -18.21
C LEU A 44 3.77 -7.27 -17.79
N ALA A 45 3.77 -7.66 -16.52
CA ALA A 45 4.52 -8.80 -16.05
C ALA A 45 4.05 -10.10 -16.71
N LYS A 46 2.73 -10.26 -16.86
CA LYS A 46 2.11 -11.38 -17.55
C LYS A 46 2.50 -11.41 -19.04
N LEU A 47 2.43 -10.28 -19.75
CA LEU A 47 2.81 -10.20 -21.16
C LEU A 47 4.29 -10.56 -21.38
N LEU A 48 5.20 -10.01 -20.57
CA LEU A 48 6.63 -10.31 -20.68
C LEU A 48 6.94 -11.80 -20.39
N SER A 49 6.17 -12.44 -19.51
CA SER A 49 6.33 -13.87 -19.21
C SER A 49 5.97 -14.81 -20.36
N GLN A 50 5.20 -14.33 -21.35
CA GLN A 50 4.84 -15.12 -22.53
C GLN A 50 5.98 -15.25 -23.54
N TRP A 51 7.01 -14.40 -23.42
CA TRP A 51 8.10 -14.34 -24.38
C TRP A 51 9.22 -15.27 -23.94
N SER A 52 9.44 -16.35 -24.69
CA SER A 52 10.45 -17.38 -24.37
C SER A 52 11.89 -16.86 -24.27
N TYR A 53 12.16 -15.73 -24.91
CA TYR A 53 13.46 -15.05 -24.91
C TYR A 53 13.73 -14.24 -23.63
N ILE A 54 12.70 -13.90 -22.85
CA ILE A 54 12.80 -13.13 -21.62
C ILE A 54 12.91 -14.11 -20.45
N LYS A 55 14.10 -14.25 -19.87
CA LYS A 55 14.35 -15.19 -18.76
C LYS A 55 14.04 -14.58 -17.39
N GLU A 56 14.18 -13.27 -17.26
CA GLU A 56 13.88 -12.54 -16.03
C GLU A 56 13.15 -11.24 -16.37
N ASN A 57 12.05 -10.99 -15.67
CA ASN A 57 11.23 -9.80 -15.82
C ASN A 57 10.79 -9.30 -14.44
N LYS A 58 11.42 -8.21 -13.98
CA LYS A 58 11.07 -7.55 -12.71
C LYS A 58 10.51 -6.15 -12.99
N ILE A 59 9.28 -5.92 -12.56
CA ILE A 59 8.60 -4.62 -12.69
C ILE A 59 8.40 -4.02 -11.30
N GLU A 60 8.96 -2.83 -11.09
CA GLU A 60 8.91 -2.08 -9.84
C GLU A 60 8.14 -0.76 -10.04
N ILE A 61 7.35 -0.37 -9.05
CA ILE A 61 6.65 0.92 -9.06
C ILE A 61 7.48 1.88 -8.23
N ILE A 62 8.00 2.92 -8.86
CA ILE A 62 8.83 3.93 -8.22
C ILE A 62 8.01 5.21 -8.09
N LYS A 63 7.93 5.73 -6.87
CA LYS A 63 7.37 7.06 -6.62
C LYS A 63 8.49 8.08 -6.76
N THR A 64 8.27 9.07 -7.61
CA THR A 64 9.19 10.21 -7.73
C THR A 64 8.83 11.29 -6.73
N SER A 65 9.77 12.20 -6.49
CA SER A 65 9.58 13.43 -5.70
C SER A 65 8.51 14.36 -6.29
N GLU A 66 8.17 14.21 -7.57
CA GLU A 66 7.19 15.02 -8.30
C GLU A 66 5.77 14.43 -8.26
N SER A 67 5.49 13.50 -7.35
CA SER A 67 4.19 12.81 -7.24
C SER A 67 3.79 12.01 -8.49
N THR A 68 4.75 11.68 -9.36
CA THR A 68 4.53 10.77 -10.49
C THR A 68 4.95 9.35 -10.12
N SER A 69 4.14 8.37 -10.51
CA SER A 69 4.48 6.95 -10.34
C SER A 69 5.05 6.43 -11.65
N LEU A 70 6.28 5.93 -11.62
CA LEU A 70 6.96 5.35 -12.78
C LEU A 70 7.01 3.82 -12.65
N LEU A 71 6.80 3.13 -13.77
CA LEU A 71 7.01 1.69 -13.87
C LEU A 71 8.43 1.44 -14.37
N LYS A 72 9.31 0.95 -13.48
CA LYS A 72 10.66 0.54 -13.86
C LYS A 72 10.65 -0.93 -14.24
N ILE A 73 10.97 -1.22 -15.49
CA ILE A 73 11.04 -2.57 -16.03
C ILE A 73 12.52 -2.96 -16.13
N LYS A 74 12.90 -4.04 -15.45
CA LYS A 74 14.18 -4.73 -15.64
C LYS A 74 13.89 -6.05 -16.32
N CYS A 75 14.32 -6.19 -17.57
CA CYS A 75 14.23 -7.44 -18.31
C CYS A 75 15.63 -7.95 -18.64
N ARG A 76 15.81 -9.27 -18.55
CA ARG A 76 17.00 -9.96 -19.05
C ARG A 76 16.59 -10.85 -20.22
N CYS A 77 17.12 -10.47 -21.36
CA CYS A 77 17.05 -11.18 -22.62
C CYS A 77 18.14 -12.25 -22.68
N SER A 78 17.89 -13.38 -23.35
CA SER A 78 18.86 -14.49 -23.46
C SER A 78 19.97 -14.24 -24.48
#